data_AF-A0A060DGF2-F1
#
_entry.id   AF-A0A060DGF2-F1
#
_cell.length_a   1.000
_cell.length_b   1.000
_cell.length_c   1.000
_cell.angle_alpha   90.00
_cell.angle_beta   90.00
_cell.angle_gamma   90.00
#
_symmetry.space_group_name_H-M   'P 1'
#
loop_
_entity.id
_entity.type
_entity.pdbx_description
1 polymer ?
#
loop_
_entity_poly.entity_id
_entity_poly.type
_entity_poly.pdbx_seq_one_letter_code
_entity_poly.pdbx_strand_id
1 'polypeptide(L)'
;MLGFAMTEQPPRRLFVVEDARHRAVVSAWDAGRARAVAAAMLLGSPCAERRDALVVREPEEEERAAFEGQARRIGQGDCGLTAIPL
;
A
#
# COMPACT_ATOMS: atom_id res chain seq x y z
N MET A 1 -32.45 16.45 -12.48
CA MET A 1 -32.09 15.72 -11.25
C MET A 1 -30.92 14.81 -11.62
N LEU A 2 -29.69 15.30 -11.53
CA LEU A 2 -28.50 14.53 -11.87
C LEU A 2 -28.21 13.58 -10.70
N GLY A 3 -28.50 12.30 -10.88
CA GLY A 3 -28.08 11.26 -9.96
C GLY A 3 -26.57 11.25 -9.90
N PHE A 4 -26.01 11.68 -8.77
CA PHE A 4 -24.61 11.42 -8.47
C PHE A 4 -24.47 9.90 -8.40
N ALA A 5 -23.95 9.29 -9.46
CA ALA A 5 -23.44 7.93 -9.40
C ALA A 5 -22.38 7.94 -8.30
N MET A 6 -22.76 7.47 -7.11
CA MET A 6 -21.81 7.04 -6.10
C MET A 6 -20.99 5.97 -6.80
N THR A 7 -19.85 6.38 -7.34
CA THR A 7 -18.86 5.45 -7.86
C THR A 7 -18.43 4.67 -6.63
N GLU A 8 -18.98 3.48 -6.45
CA GLU A 8 -18.50 2.52 -5.47
C GLU A 8 -17.02 2.32 -5.77
N GLN A 9 -16.17 3.07 -5.06
CA GLN A 9 -14.75 2.92 -5.20
C GLN A 9 -14.46 1.47 -4.83
N PRO A 10 -13.73 0.71 -5.67
CA PRO A 10 -13.46 -0.67 -5.37
C PRO A 10 -12.82 -0.77 -3.98
N PRO A 11 -13.16 -1.80 -3.19
CA PRO A 11 -12.62 -1.93 -1.85
C PRO A 11 -11.09 -1.93 -1.94
N ARG A 12 -10.44 -1.16 -1.06
CA ARG A 12 -8.98 -1.13 -1.01
C ARG A 12 -8.45 -2.53 -0.72
N ARG A 13 -7.39 -2.90 -1.43
CA ARG A 13 -6.68 -4.17 -1.28
C ARG A 13 -5.32 -3.91 -0.65
N LEU A 14 -4.75 -4.95 -0.05
CA LEU A 14 -3.41 -4.91 0.47
C LEU A 14 -2.43 -5.39 -0.60
N PHE A 15 -1.28 -4.72 -0.68
CA PHE A 15 -0.18 -5.04 -1.57
C PHE A 15 1.11 -5.03 -0.79
N VAL A 16 2.00 -5.98 -1.08
CA VAL A 16 3.39 -5.89 -0.64
C VAL A 16 4.17 -5.21 -1.73
N VAL A 17 4.91 -4.19 -1.34
CA VAL A 17 5.85 -3.48 -2.19
C VAL A 17 7.25 -3.65 -1.61
N GLU A 18 8.16 -4.20 -2.39
CA GLU A 18 9.51 -4.50 -1.93
C GLU A 18 10.59 -4.12 -2.95
N ASP A 19 11.77 -3.81 -2.42
CA ASP A 19 13.03 -3.72 -3.14
C ASP A 19 14.10 -4.53 -2.39
N ALA A 20 15.35 -4.50 -2.87
CA ALA A 20 16.45 -5.25 -2.26
C ALA A 20 16.78 -4.87 -0.79
N ARG A 21 16.23 -3.77 -0.26
CA ARG A 21 16.56 -3.19 1.05
C ARG A 21 15.33 -2.93 1.92
N HIS A 22 14.14 -2.86 1.33
CA HIS A 22 12.93 -2.44 2.02
C HIS A 22 11.74 -3.29 1.60
N ARG A 23 10.86 -3.58 2.57
CA ARG A 23 9.56 -4.20 2.34
C ARG A 23 8.48 -3.43 3.07
N ALA A 24 7.36 -3.17 2.39
CA ALA A 24 6.21 -2.48 2.97
C ALA A 24 4.89 -3.11 2.50
N VAL A 25 3.91 -3.18 3.41
CA VAL A 25 2.52 -3.51 3.09
C VAL A 25 1.72 -2.23 2.97
N VAL A 26 1.02 -2.08 1.86
CA VAL A 26 0.28 -0.87 1.49
C VAL A 26 -1.18 -1.23 1.23
N SER A 27 -2.10 -0.51 1.88
CA SER A 27 -3.51 -0.52 1.51
C SER A 27 -3.78 0.49 0.38
N ALA A 28 -4.17 0.00 -0.80
CA ALA A 28 -4.43 0.83 -1.97
C ALA A 28 -5.56 0.26 -2.83
N TRP A 29 -6.11 1.07 -3.75
CA TRP A 29 -7.11 0.60 -4.71
C TRP A 29 -6.52 -0.34 -5.78
N ASP A 30 -5.26 -0.11 -6.14
CA ASP A 30 -4.57 -0.85 -7.19
C ASP A 30 -3.05 -0.88 -6.94
N ALA A 31 -2.37 -1.78 -7.65
CA ALA A 31 -0.92 -2.00 -7.54
C ALA A 31 -0.07 -0.78 -7.92
N GLY A 32 -0.52 0.02 -8.90
CA GLY A 32 0.19 1.22 -9.33
C GLY A 32 0.17 2.29 -8.24
N ARG A 33 -0.97 2.46 -7.58
CA ARG A 33 -1.12 3.36 -6.45
C ARG A 33 -0.35 2.86 -5.22
N ALA A 34 -0.36 1.55 -4.95
CA ALA A 34 0.47 0.96 -3.90
C ALA A 34 1.96 1.27 -4.11
N ARG A 35 2.44 1.10 -5.35
CA ARG A 35 3.82 1.42 -5.75
C ARG A 35 4.15 2.90 -5.55
N ALA A 36 3.27 3.80 -5.96
CA ALA A 36 3.50 5.25 -5.79
C ALA A 36 3.58 5.65 -4.31
N VAL A 37 2.70 5.10 -3.47
CA VAL A 37 2.72 5.34 -2.02
C VAL A 37 4.01 4.78 -1.39
N ALA A 38 4.39 3.55 -1.74
CA ALA A 38 5.64 2.95 -1.27
C ALA A 38 6.87 3.75 -1.71
N ALA A 39 6.91 4.23 -2.96
CA ALA A 39 8.01 5.04 -3.45
C ALA A 39 8.12 6.38 -2.71
N ALA A 40 7.00 7.04 -2.41
CA ALA A 40 7.00 8.26 -1.60
C ALA A 40 7.65 8.03 -0.22
N MET A 41 7.41 6.89 0.41
CA MET A 41 7.92 6.61 1.75
C MET A 41 9.34 6.02 1.77
N LEU A 42 9.63 5.05 0.90
CA LEU A 42 10.90 4.33 0.87
C LEU A 42 11.98 5.09 0.10
N LEU A 43 11.59 5.87 -0.91
CA LEU A 43 12.51 6.57 -1.82
C LEU A 43 12.38 8.10 -1.69
N GLY A 44 11.47 8.60 -0.84
CA GLY A 44 11.24 10.02 -0.63
C GLY A 44 10.46 10.73 -1.76
N SER A 45 10.02 10.01 -2.80
CA SER A 45 9.26 10.58 -3.91
C SER A 45 8.37 9.54 -4.60
N PRO A 46 7.08 9.84 -4.87
CA PRO A 46 6.19 8.95 -5.63
C PRO A 46 6.59 8.80 -7.11
N CYS A 47 7.47 9.68 -7.60
CA CYS A 47 8.00 9.69 -8.96
C CYS A 47 9.50 9.38 -9.00
N ALA A 48 10.06 8.78 -7.95
CA ALA A 48 11.46 8.38 -7.93
C ALA A 48 11.78 7.48 -9.14
N GLU A 49 12.95 7.64 -9.77
CA GLU A 49 13.35 6.82 -10.93
C GLU A 49 13.37 5.32 -10.58
N ARG A 50 13.70 5.00 -9.33
CA ARG A 50 13.70 3.63 -8.81
C ARG A 50 12.30 3.07 -8.51
N ARG A 51 11.22 3.86 -8.68
CA ARG A 51 9.84 3.43 -8.42
C ARG A 51 9.49 2.18 -9.21
N ASP A 52 9.85 2.11 -10.48
CA ASP A 52 9.45 1.00 -11.34
C ASP A 52 10.27 -0.27 -11.07
N ALA A 53 11.37 -0.16 -10.31
CA ALA A 53 12.09 -1.30 -9.76
C ALA A 53 11.41 -1.92 -8.53
N LEU A 54 10.38 -1.28 -7.96
CA LEU A 54 9.62 -1.83 -6.85
C LEU A 54 8.73 -2.99 -7.33
N VAL A 55 8.95 -4.15 -6.74
CA VAL A 55 8.12 -5.34 -6.97
C VAL A 55 6.82 -5.17 -6.20
N VAL A 56 5.69 -5.45 -6.85
CA VAL A 56 4.37 -5.41 -6.22
C VAL A 56 3.75 -6.79 -6.31
N ARG A 57 3.34 -7.34 -5.17
CA ARG A 57 2.67 -8.64 -5.09
C ARG A 57 1.53 -8.62 -4.08
N GLU A 58 0.73 -9.67 -4.09
CA GLU A 58 -0.25 -9.88 -3.03
C GLU A 58 0.46 -10.27 -1.72
N PRO A 59 -0.04 -9.82 -0.57
CA PRO A 59 0.51 -10.21 0.73
C PRO A 59 0.17 -11.64 1.07
N GLU A 60 1.13 -12.29 1.71
CA GLU A 60 0.94 -13.56 2.40
C GLU A 60 0.11 -13.36 3.68
N GLU A 61 -0.38 -14.47 4.23
CA GLU A 61 -1.27 -14.45 5.40
C GLU A 61 -0.59 -13.80 6.62
N GLU A 62 0.70 -14.10 6.84
CA GLU A 62 1.49 -13.51 7.92
C GLU A 62 1.65 -11.99 7.77
N GLU A 63 1.89 -11.52 6.56
CA GLU A 63 2.09 -10.09 6.26
C GLU A 63 0.78 -9.31 6.41
N ARG A 64 -0.33 -9.93 6.02
CA ARG A 64 -1.68 -9.42 6.26
C ARG A 64 -1.96 -9.32 7.76
N ALA A 65 -1.70 -10.38 8.52
CA ALA A 65 -1.90 -10.38 9.96
C ALA A 65 -1.04 -9.32 10.68
N ALA A 66 0.21 -9.16 10.26
CA ALA A 66 1.11 -8.11 10.77
C ALA A 66 0.58 -6.71 10.48
N PHE A 67 0.12 -6.45 9.25
CA PHE A 67 -0.51 -5.19 8.87
C PHE A 67 -1.77 -4.93 9.68
N GLU A 68 -2.67 -5.91 9.83
CA GLU A 68 -3.91 -5.76 10.59
C GLU A 68 -3.63 -5.52 12.09
N GLY A 69 -2.66 -6.24 12.65
CA GLY A 69 -2.19 -6.04 14.03
C GLY A 69 -1.55 -4.68 14.25
N GLN A 70 -0.92 -4.10 13.22
CA GLN A 70 -0.39 -2.75 13.25
C GLN A 70 -1.49 -1.70 13.05
N ALA A 71 -2.37 -1.87 12.06
CA ALA A 71 -3.48 -0.96 11.76
C ALA A 71 -4.44 -0.78 12.95
N ARG A 72 -4.66 -1.85 13.73
CA ARG A 72 -5.41 -1.78 15.00
C ARG A 72 -4.74 -0.87 16.05
N ARG A 73 -3.41 -0.73 16.02
CA ARG A 73 -2.64 0.10 16.97
C ARG A 73 -2.61 1.58 16.60
N ILE A 74 -2.63 1.93 15.31
CA ILE A 74 -2.43 3.32 14.85
C ILE A 74 -3.74 4.10 14.66
N GLY A 75 -4.90 3.43 14.77
CA GLY A 75 -6.19 3.99 14.39
C GLY A 75 -6.32 4.03 12.87
N GLN A 76 -7.45 3.55 12.34
CA GLN A 76 -7.70 3.47 10.90
C GLN A 76 -7.79 4.87 10.27
N GLY A 77 -6.63 5.45 9.94
CA GLY A 77 -6.52 6.54 8.99
C GLY A 77 -6.64 5.98 7.58
N ASP A 78 -7.31 6.71 6.70
CA ASP A 78 -7.76 6.36 5.36
C ASP A 78 -6.68 5.92 4.33
N CYS A 79 -5.47 5.58 4.76
CA CYS A 79 -4.39 4.96 3.97
C CYS A 79 -3.44 4.24 4.95
N GLY A 80 -3.71 2.97 5.26
CA GLY A 80 -2.83 2.21 6.14
C GLY A 80 -1.57 1.73 5.41
N LEU A 81 -0.39 1.97 6.01
CA LEU A 81 0.89 1.50 5.51
C LEU A 81 1.72 0.96 6.68
N THR A 82 2.43 -0.16 6.48
CA THR A 82 3.31 -0.75 7.50
C THR A 82 4.58 -1.27 6.84
N ALA A 83 5.74 -0.83 7.36
CA ALA A 83 7.02 -1.41 6.98
C ALA A 83 7.20 -2.78 7.66
N ILE A 84 7.73 -3.75 6.93
CA ILE A 84 8.10 -5.06 7.45
C ILE A 84 9.63 -5.15 7.41
N PRO A 85 10.30 -5.55 8.51
CA PRO A 85 11.73 -5.86 8.46
C PRO A 85 11.99 -7.02 7.49
N LEU A 86 13.09 -6.94 6.75
CA LEU A 86 13.55 -8.03 5.88
C LEU A 86 14.01 -9.25 6.68
#